data_AF-A0AAN8WPH3-F1
#
_entry.id   AF-A0AAN8WPH3-F1
#
_cell.length_a   1.000
_cell.length_b   1.000
_cell.length_c   1.000
_cell.angle_alpha   90.00
_cell.angle_beta   90.00
_cell.angle_gamma   90.00
#
_symmetry.space_group_name_H-M   'P 1'
#
loop_
_entity.id
_entity.type
_entity.pdbx_description
1 polymer ?
#
loop_
_entity_poly.entity_id
_entity_poly.type
_entity_poly.pdbx_seq_one_letter_code
_entity_poly.pdbx_strand_id
1 'polypeptide(L)'
;MSNKSGYSLYGPYTSPRARGLAPAPSAQPVLNPDKVGKEAEVDVLTNLLVQSMDSTNDPEFFGAYDMCICTRCGEKVVGEGSGCTAMEQVYHIKCFVCIVCHLQLQGKPFYALDSKPYCEDCYLNTLEKCCVCLKPILDRILRATGKPYHPQCFTCVVCNKSLDGIPFTVDASNQIHCIDDFHKKFAPRCTVCKEPIMPEPGKDETVRVVALDRSFHVNCYKCEDCGLVLSSEAEGRGCYPLDGHVLCKSCNARRVQALTSKVTTDL
;
A
#
# COMPACT_ATOMS: atom_id res chain seq x y z
N MET A 1 30.41 6.88 -0.78
CA MET A 1 29.94 6.32 0.50
C MET A 1 28.42 6.48 0.46
N SER A 2 27.55 5.48 0.36
CA SER A 2 27.64 4.03 0.64
C SER A 2 26.76 3.21 -0.32
N ASN A 3 27.02 1.91 -0.32
CA ASN A 3 26.71 0.83 -1.27
C ASN A 3 25.27 0.56 -1.74
N LYS A 4 25.24 -0.09 -2.91
CA LYS A 4 24.16 -0.85 -3.56
C LYS A 4 23.70 -2.08 -2.75
N SER A 5 22.41 -2.39 -2.82
CA SER A 5 21.81 -3.74 -2.92
C SER A 5 20.32 -3.52 -3.27
N GLY A 6 19.66 -4.21 -4.20
CA GLY A 6 19.92 -5.51 -4.81
C GLY A 6 19.05 -6.57 -4.14
N TYR A 7 17.74 -6.59 -4.45
CA TYR A 7 16.96 -7.82 -4.35
C TYR A 7 15.83 -7.85 -5.38
N SER A 8 15.82 -8.95 -6.12
CA SER A 8 14.73 -9.48 -6.93
C SER A 8 14.53 -10.92 -6.46
N LEU A 9 13.38 -11.51 -6.86
CA LEU A 9 12.94 -12.91 -6.72
C LEU A 9 12.26 -13.19 -5.37
N TYR A 10 11.06 -13.78 -5.27
CA TYR A 10 10.35 -14.80 -6.07
C TYR A 10 8.84 -14.47 -6.14
N GLY A 11 7.99 -14.92 -7.06
CA GLY A 11 7.99 -16.12 -7.91
C GLY A 11 6.78 -17.02 -7.56
N PRO A 12 6.00 -17.52 -8.53
CA PRO A 12 4.67 -18.12 -8.32
C PRO A 12 4.73 -19.58 -7.86
N TYR A 13 3.75 -20.00 -7.05
CA TYR A 13 3.58 -21.41 -6.67
C TYR A 13 2.83 -22.19 -7.75
N THR A 14 3.59 -22.94 -8.56
CA THR A 14 3.10 -24.11 -9.30
C THR A 14 4.16 -25.22 -9.31
N SER A 15 3.83 -26.39 -8.78
CA SER A 15 4.37 -27.74 -9.10
C SER A 15 4.13 -28.72 -7.93
N PRO A 16 4.30 -30.05 -8.07
CA PRO A 16 3.91 -30.94 -9.17
C PRO A 16 3.33 -32.31 -8.68
N ARG A 17 2.82 -33.09 -9.64
CA ARG A 17 2.84 -34.59 -9.82
C ARG A 17 3.68 -35.41 -8.80
N ALA A 18 3.45 -36.70 -8.49
CA ALA A 18 2.68 -37.80 -9.10
C ALA A 18 2.68 -39.07 -8.20
N ARG A 19 1.69 -39.94 -8.45
CA ARG A 19 1.63 -41.43 -8.43
C ARG A 19 2.69 -42.28 -7.68
N GLY A 20 2.19 -43.32 -7.01
CA GLY A 20 2.88 -44.60 -6.78
C GLY A 20 2.35 -45.32 -5.53
N LEU A 21 1.38 -46.23 -5.66
CA LEU A 21 1.58 -47.69 -5.69
C LEU A 21 2.23 -48.25 -4.41
N ALA A 22 1.39 -48.91 -3.61
CA ALA A 22 1.76 -49.69 -2.44
C ALA A 22 2.55 -50.96 -2.81
N PRO A 23 3.53 -51.38 -1.99
CA PRO A 23 4.00 -52.75 -1.96
C PRO A 23 3.33 -53.56 -0.85
N ALA A 24 2.99 -54.79 -1.19
CA ALA A 24 2.51 -55.86 -0.30
C ALA A 24 3.63 -56.38 0.64
N PRO A 25 3.28 -57.12 1.71
CA PRO A 25 4.23 -57.50 2.76
C PRO A 25 4.99 -58.79 2.41
N SER A 26 6.17 -58.97 3.00
CA SER A 26 6.87 -60.25 3.01
C SER A 26 7.56 -60.56 4.34
N ALA A 27 7.17 -61.72 4.87
CA ALA A 27 7.89 -62.70 5.69
C ALA A 27 8.41 -62.32 7.10
N GLN A 28 7.74 -62.88 8.11
CA GLN A 28 8.35 -63.32 9.36
C GLN A 28 8.91 -64.76 9.22
N PRO A 29 9.88 -65.20 10.05
CA PRO A 29 10.22 -66.61 10.20
C PRO A 29 9.37 -67.32 11.26
N VAL A 30 9.27 -68.63 11.07
CA VAL A 30 8.33 -69.61 11.64
C VAL A 30 8.82 -70.19 12.99
N LEU A 31 7.91 -70.93 13.68
CA LEU A 31 8.04 -72.09 14.61
C LEU A 31 7.37 -71.81 15.97
N ASN A 32 6.56 -72.67 16.61
CA ASN A 32 5.99 -74.00 16.34
C ASN A 32 4.79 -74.24 17.31
N PRO A 33 4.00 -75.33 17.15
CA PRO A 33 2.63 -75.46 17.69
C PRO A 33 2.55 -76.24 19.00
N ASP A 34 1.64 -75.86 19.90
CA ASP A 34 1.15 -76.77 20.95
C ASP A 34 -0.32 -76.49 21.30
N LYS A 35 -1.02 -77.58 21.60
CA LYS A 35 -2.47 -77.79 21.56
C LYS A 35 -3.26 -76.93 22.56
N VAL A 36 -4.22 -76.15 22.07
CA VAL A 36 -5.37 -75.65 22.85
C VAL A 36 -6.63 -75.84 21.99
N GLY A 37 -7.70 -76.39 22.58
CA GLY A 37 -8.88 -76.86 21.86
C GLY A 37 -9.68 -75.72 21.20
N LYS A 38 -10.31 -76.02 20.05
CA LYS A 38 -11.11 -75.07 19.26
C LYS A 38 -12.22 -74.38 20.05
N GLU A 39 -12.74 -75.02 21.10
CA GLU A 39 -13.74 -74.44 22.01
C GLU A 39 -13.16 -73.30 22.85
N ALA A 40 -11.89 -73.40 23.27
CA ALA A 40 -11.20 -72.33 23.98
C ALA A 40 -10.83 -71.15 23.06
N GLU A 41 -10.53 -71.40 21.78
CA GLU A 41 -10.38 -70.31 20.79
C GLU A 41 -11.72 -69.60 20.55
N VAL A 42 -12.83 -70.34 20.47
CA VAL A 42 -14.16 -69.75 20.28
C VAL A 42 -14.59 -68.97 21.52
N ASP A 43 -14.31 -69.44 22.73
CA ASP A 43 -14.56 -68.68 23.96
C ASP A 43 -13.65 -67.44 24.08
N VAL A 44 -12.39 -67.54 23.66
CA VAL A 44 -11.49 -66.38 23.61
C VAL A 44 -11.99 -65.35 22.60
N LEU A 45 -12.43 -65.78 21.41
CA LEU A 45 -12.97 -64.89 20.38
C LEU A 45 -14.32 -64.28 20.79
N THR A 46 -15.18 -65.04 21.45
CA THR A 46 -16.46 -64.55 21.97
C THR A 46 -16.23 -63.55 23.11
N ASN A 47 -15.30 -63.81 24.02
CA ASN A 47 -14.91 -62.88 25.07
C ASN A 47 -14.20 -61.63 24.51
N LEU A 48 -13.42 -61.75 23.43
CA LEU A 48 -12.80 -60.59 22.75
C LEU A 48 -13.85 -59.68 22.10
N LEU A 49 -14.93 -60.27 21.55
CA LEU A 49 -16.05 -59.52 20.95
C LEU A 49 -16.92 -58.85 22.02
N VAL A 50 -17.19 -59.52 23.14
CA VAL A 50 -17.89 -58.93 24.29
C VAL A 50 -17.07 -57.81 24.92
N GLN A 51 -15.75 -58.01 25.11
CA GLN A 51 -14.86 -56.96 25.62
C GLN A 51 -14.72 -55.77 24.67
N SER A 52 -14.79 -55.98 23.34
CA SER A 52 -14.73 -54.87 22.38
C SER A 52 -16.06 -54.13 22.20
N MET A 53 -17.20 -54.77 22.46
CA MET A 53 -18.49 -54.09 22.56
C MET A 53 -18.60 -53.28 23.87
N ASP A 54 -18.09 -53.81 25.00
CA ASP A 54 -18.05 -53.07 26.27
C ASP A 54 -16.98 -51.94 26.28
N SER A 55 -15.94 -52.03 25.44
CA SER A 55 -14.95 -50.96 25.23
C SER A 55 -15.49 -49.79 24.40
N THR A 56 -16.74 -49.85 23.91
CA THR A 56 -17.42 -48.66 23.35
C THR A 56 -18.04 -47.76 24.43
N ASN A 57 -17.95 -48.15 25.70
CA ASN A 57 -18.35 -47.35 26.87
C ASN A 57 -17.17 -46.68 27.60
N ASP A 58 -15.99 -46.59 26.97
CA ASP A 58 -14.86 -45.87 27.52
C ASP A 58 -15.02 -44.35 27.29
N PRO A 59 -15.23 -43.52 28.35
CA PRO A 59 -15.42 -42.07 28.19
C PRO A 59 -14.20 -41.37 27.58
N GLU A 60 -13.03 -42.02 27.59
CA GLU A 60 -11.77 -41.43 27.13
C GLU A 60 -11.45 -41.73 25.66
N PHE A 61 -12.01 -42.78 25.06
CA PHE A 61 -11.90 -43.01 23.60
C PHE A 61 -13.03 -42.32 22.82
N PHE A 62 -14.21 -42.14 23.45
CA PHE A 62 -15.29 -41.29 22.95
C PHE A 62 -15.10 -39.79 23.29
N GLY A 63 -14.04 -39.44 24.02
CA GLY A 63 -13.76 -38.08 24.50
C GLY A 63 -13.11 -37.13 23.49
N ALA A 64 -12.74 -37.61 22.29
CA ALA A 64 -12.11 -36.77 21.27
C ALA A 64 -13.09 -36.19 20.23
N TYR A 65 -14.36 -36.65 20.19
CA TYR A 65 -15.37 -36.18 19.24
C TYR A 65 -16.45 -35.28 19.85
N ASP A 66 -16.37 -34.97 21.16
CA ASP A 66 -17.46 -34.28 21.89
C ASP A 66 -17.17 -32.82 22.27
N MET A 67 -16.40 -32.10 21.47
CA MET A 67 -16.13 -30.66 21.65
C MET A 67 -17.00 -29.76 20.76
N CYS A 68 -18.22 -30.18 20.46
CA CYS A 68 -19.19 -29.35 19.74
C CYS A 68 -19.91 -28.38 20.69
N ILE A 69 -19.17 -27.64 21.52
CA ILE A 69 -19.75 -26.58 22.36
C ILE A 69 -19.91 -25.33 21.51
N CYS A 70 -21.11 -24.75 21.49
CA CYS A 70 -21.35 -23.53 20.76
C CYS A 70 -20.60 -22.36 21.42
N THR A 71 -19.67 -21.72 20.71
CA THR A 71 -18.87 -20.62 21.29
C THR A 71 -19.71 -19.40 21.71
N ARG A 72 -20.92 -19.25 21.15
CA ARG A 72 -21.80 -18.14 21.50
C ARG A 72 -22.62 -18.38 22.77
N CYS A 73 -23.23 -19.56 22.92
CA CYS A 73 -24.12 -19.84 24.06
C CYS A 73 -23.51 -20.75 25.12
N GLY A 74 -22.36 -21.39 24.85
CA GLY A 74 -21.69 -22.31 25.77
C GLY A 74 -22.38 -23.67 25.90
N GLU A 75 -23.45 -23.92 25.15
CA GLU A 75 -24.19 -25.19 25.19
C GLU A 75 -23.72 -26.16 24.12
N LYS A 76 -23.89 -27.45 24.39
CA LYS A 76 -23.54 -28.53 23.47
C LYS A 76 -24.47 -28.51 22.25
N VAL A 77 -23.87 -28.50 21.07
CA VAL A 77 -24.56 -28.62 19.79
C VAL A 77 -24.85 -30.10 19.54
N VAL A 78 -26.12 -30.51 19.66
CA VAL A 78 -26.56 -31.91 19.55
C VAL A 78 -27.50 -32.06 18.35
N GLY A 79 -27.20 -33.03 17.47
CA GLY A 79 -28.04 -33.44 16.34
C GLY A 79 -27.45 -33.10 14.97
N GLU A 80 -27.68 -33.98 14.00
CA GLU A 80 -27.23 -33.83 12.61
C GLU A 80 -27.89 -32.60 11.97
N GLY A 81 -27.08 -31.66 11.48
CA GLY A 81 -27.58 -30.40 10.89
C GLY A 81 -28.05 -29.34 11.90
N SER A 82 -27.70 -29.45 13.18
CA SER A 82 -28.01 -28.43 14.22
C SER A 82 -26.93 -27.36 14.39
N GLY A 83 -25.73 -27.64 13.87
CA GLY A 83 -24.53 -26.82 14.02
C GLY A 83 -23.85 -26.48 12.70
N CYS A 84 -23.07 -25.41 12.73
CA CYS A 84 -22.12 -25.09 11.69
C CYS A 84 -20.76 -24.78 12.31
N THR A 85 -19.70 -25.22 11.63
CA THR A 85 -18.32 -24.89 11.99
C THR A 85 -17.87 -23.71 11.14
N ALA A 86 -17.44 -22.63 11.78
CA ALA A 86 -16.91 -21.44 11.14
C ALA A 86 -15.78 -20.87 11.98
N MET A 87 -14.68 -20.43 11.35
CA MET A 87 -13.55 -19.82 12.06
C MET A 87 -12.96 -20.74 13.15
N GLU A 88 -12.85 -22.04 12.85
CA GLU A 88 -12.36 -23.09 13.77
C GLU A 88 -13.19 -23.23 15.05
N GLN A 89 -14.42 -22.71 15.05
CA GLN A 89 -15.34 -22.71 16.17
C GLN A 89 -16.68 -23.31 15.77
N VAL A 90 -17.35 -23.93 16.73
CA VAL A 90 -18.66 -24.54 16.52
C VAL A 90 -19.73 -23.56 16.98
N TYR A 91 -20.77 -23.39 16.17
CA TYR A 91 -21.92 -22.58 16.49
C TYR A 91 -23.20 -23.36 16.23
N HIS A 92 -24.24 -23.15 17.05
CA HIS A 92 -25.58 -23.48 16.59
C HIS A 92 -25.89 -22.66 15.34
N ILE A 93 -26.65 -23.22 14.41
CA ILE A 93 -27.11 -22.50 13.21
C ILE A 93 -27.77 -21.16 13.58
N LYS A 94 -28.59 -21.14 14.64
CA LYS A 94 -29.27 -19.94 15.16
C LYS A 94 -28.34 -18.99 15.90
N CYS A 95 -27.22 -19.48 16.40
CA CYS A 95 -26.22 -18.69 17.11
C CYS A 95 -25.19 -18.07 16.15
N PHE A 96 -25.05 -18.59 14.94
CA PHE A 96 -24.17 -18.04 13.92
C PHE A 96 -24.78 -16.78 13.29
N VAL A 97 -24.71 -15.69 14.04
CA VAL A 97 -25.25 -14.38 13.67
C VAL A 97 -24.23 -13.27 13.90
N CYS A 98 -24.32 -12.19 13.14
CA CYS A 98 -23.44 -11.03 13.27
C CYS A 98 -23.43 -10.48 14.71
N ILE A 99 -22.25 -10.15 15.22
CA ILE A 99 -22.11 -9.61 16.58
C ILE A 99 -22.76 -8.22 16.74
N VAL A 100 -22.84 -7.43 15.65
CA VAL A 100 -23.35 -6.05 15.66
C VAL A 100 -24.86 -6.00 15.38
N CYS A 101 -25.32 -6.61 14.28
CA CYS A 101 -26.72 -6.51 13.84
C CYS A 101 -27.56 -7.76 14.11
N HIS A 102 -26.95 -8.83 14.63
CA HIS A 102 -27.60 -10.11 14.93
C HIS A 102 -28.28 -10.80 13.74
N LEU A 103 -27.90 -10.43 12.51
CA LEU A 103 -28.34 -11.10 11.29
C LEU A 103 -27.74 -12.49 11.19
N GLN A 104 -28.55 -13.50 10.88
CA GLN A 104 -28.10 -14.86 10.65
C GLN A 104 -27.24 -14.98 9.39
N LEU A 105 -26.05 -15.55 9.57
CA LEU A 105 -24.98 -15.60 8.56
C LEU A 105 -24.93 -16.93 7.80
N GLN A 106 -25.76 -17.91 8.18
CA GLN A 106 -25.83 -19.19 7.49
C GLN A 106 -26.19 -18.97 6.01
N GLY A 107 -25.36 -19.51 5.10
CA GLY A 107 -25.57 -19.40 3.66
C GLY A 107 -25.31 -18.01 3.07
N LYS A 108 -24.81 -17.05 3.87
CA LYS A 108 -24.43 -15.70 3.42
C LYS A 108 -22.91 -15.50 3.53
N PRO A 109 -22.32 -14.60 2.73
CA PRO A 109 -20.95 -14.18 2.96
C PRO A 109 -20.82 -13.57 4.36
N PHE A 110 -19.75 -13.92 5.06
CA PHE A 110 -19.43 -13.39 6.38
C PHE A 110 -17.93 -13.11 6.48
N TYR A 111 -17.57 -12.25 7.43
CA TYR A 111 -16.19 -11.87 7.70
C TYR A 111 -15.83 -12.15 9.15
N ALA A 112 -14.58 -12.55 9.35
CA ALA A 112 -13.98 -12.93 10.61
C ALA A 112 -13.04 -11.82 11.09
N LEU A 113 -13.37 -11.15 12.20
CA LEU A 113 -12.48 -10.16 12.84
C LEU A 113 -12.31 -10.51 14.32
N ASP A 114 -11.08 -10.70 14.76
CA ASP A 114 -10.72 -11.12 16.13
C ASP A 114 -11.55 -12.31 16.63
N SER A 115 -11.66 -13.35 15.80
CA SER A 115 -12.44 -14.57 16.10
C SER A 115 -13.95 -14.36 16.30
N LYS A 116 -14.50 -13.22 15.87
CA LYS A 116 -15.94 -12.90 15.91
C LYS A 116 -16.54 -12.78 14.50
N PRO A 117 -17.79 -13.26 14.30
CA PRO A 117 -18.46 -13.21 13.00
C PRO A 117 -19.19 -11.87 12.75
N TYR A 118 -18.96 -11.28 11.56
CA TYR A 118 -19.60 -10.06 11.08
C TYR A 118 -20.32 -10.31 9.74
N CYS A 119 -21.46 -9.65 9.52
CA CYS A 119 -22.04 -9.59 8.17
C CYS A 119 -21.22 -8.63 7.30
N GLU A 120 -21.38 -8.72 5.98
CA GLU A 120 -20.73 -7.84 5.00
C GLU A 120 -20.91 -6.36 5.36
N ASP A 121 -22.14 -5.89 5.54
CA ASP A 121 -22.41 -4.48 5.86
C ASP A 121 -21.73 -4.01 7.15
N CYS A 122 -21.77 -4.82 8.22
CA CYS A 122 -21.16 -4.45 9.48
C CYS A 122 -19.63 -4.47 9.38
N TYR A 123 -19.06 -5.45 8.65
CA TYR A 123 -17.63 -5.49 8.39
C TYR A 123 -17.18 -4.26 7.60
N LEU A 124 -17.87 -3.92 6.50
CA LEU A 124 -17.57 -2.74 5.68
C LEU A 124 -17.63 -1.44 6.47
N ASN A 125 -18.53 -1.34 7.46
CA ASN A 125 -18.63 -0.18 8.33
C ASN A 125 -17.48 -0.04 9.33
N THR A 126 -16.75 -1.11 9.62
CA THR A 126 -15.53 -1.04 10.45
C THR A 126 -14.31 -0.53 9.69
N LEU A 127 -14.36 -0.54 8.34
CA LEU A 127 -13.24 -0.12 7.50
C LEU A 127 -13.12 1.40 7.41
N GLU A 128 -11.90 1.87 7.18
CA GLU A 128 -11.64 3.29 6.91
C GLU A 128 -12.30 3.73 5.60
N LYS A 129 -12.90 4.92 5.62
CA LYS A 129 -13.60 5.50 4.48
C LYS A 129 -12.70 6.51 3.78
N CYS A 130 -12.64 6.44 2.45
CA CYS A 130 -11.88 7.38 1.66
C CYS A 130 -12.41 8.81 1.85
N CYS A 131 -11.51 9.77 2.10
CA CYS A 131 -11.88 11.17 2.32
C CYS A 131 -12.54 11.85 1.10
N VAL A 132 -12.36 11.29 -0.11
CA VAL A 132 -12.88 11.88 -1.36
C VAL A 132 -14.24 11.30 -1.72
N CYS A 133 -14.35 9.98 -1.82
CA CYS A 133 -15.58 9.33 -2.28
C CYS A 133 -16.45 8.79 -1.13
N LEU A 134 -16.00 8.88 0.12
CA LEU A 134 -16.70 8.44 1.34
C LEU A 134 -17.04 6.94 1.38
N LYS A 135 -16.54 6.15 0.43
CA LYS A 135 -16.71 4.69 0.38
C LYS A 135 -15.63 3.99 1.24
N PRO A 136 -15.94 2.86 1.87
CA PRO A 136 -14.97 2.05 2.59
C PRO A 136 -13.86 1.56 1.65
N ILE A 137 -12.61 1.60 2.12
CA ILE A 137 -11.45 1.16 1.36
C ILE A 137 -11.26 -0.34 1.60
N LEU A 138 -11.51 -1.16 0.57
CA LEU A 138 -11.42 -2.63 0.65
C LEU A 138 -10.02 -3.16 0.33
N ASP A 139 -9.24 -2.37 -0.38
CA ASP A 139 -7.94 -2.74 -0.93
C ASP A 139 -6.83 -1.94 -0.22
N ARG A 140 -5.81 -1.49 -0.95
CA ARG A 140 -4.71 -0.71 -0.39
C ARG A 140 -5.16 0.68 0.05
N ILE A 141 -4.93 1.00 1.32
CA ILE A 141 -5.13 2.35 1.88
C ILE A 141 -3.91 3.21 1.56
N LEU A 142 -4.12 4.33 0.88
CA LEU A 142 -3.11 5.37 0.73
C LEU A 142 -3.32 6.42 1.82
N ARG A 143 -2.30 6.65 2.66
CA ARG A 143 -2.31 7.71 3.67
C ARG A 143 -1.53 8.91 3.18
N ALA A 144 -2.21 10.05 3.06
CA ALA A 144 -1.60 11.33 2.72
C ALA A 144 -2.19 12.42 3.61
N THR A 145 -1.38 13.38 4.08
CA THR A 145 -1.85 14.45 4.98
C THR A 145 -2.61 13.95 6.22
N GLY A 146 -2.29 12.74 6.69
CA GLY A 146 -2.98 12.08 7.81
C GLY A 146 -4.39 11.53 7.51
N LYS A 147 -4.84 11.55 6.24
CA LYS A 147 -6.17 11.07 5.83
C LYS A 147 -6.06 9.83 4.92
N PRO A 148 -7.05 8.93 4.97
CA PRO A 148 -7.11 7.75 4.12
C PRO A 148 -7.76 8.04 2.75
N TYR A 149 -7.17 7.49 1.69
CA TYR A 149 -7.63 7.63 0.31
C TYR A 149 -7.53 6.30 -0.44
N HIS A 150 -8.39 6.12 -1.44
CA HIS A 150 -8.12 5.15 -2.51
C HIS A 150 -6.95 5.66 -3.37
N PRO A 151 -6.08 4.77 -3.88
CA PRO A 151 -5.03 5.15 -4.83
C PRO A 151 -5.58 5.92 -6.05
N GLN A 152 -6.77 5.56 -6.53
CA GLN A 152 -7.44 6.21 -7.65
C GLN A 152 -8.16 7.51 -7.26
N CYS A 153 -8.50 7.70 -5.98
CA CYS A 153 -9.08 8.95 -5.49
C CYS A 153 -8.02 9.98 -5.10
N PHE A 154 -6.77 9.55 -4.93
CA PHE A 154 -5.66 10.43 -4.61
C PHE A 154 -5.10 11.05 -5.90
N THR A 155 -5.77 12.09 -6.38
CA THR A 155 -5.46 12.75 -7.65
C THR A 155 -5.21 14.25 -7.50
N CYS A 156 -4.48 14.83 -8.45
CA CYS A 156 -4.31 16.28 -8.55
C CYS A 156 -5.65 16.94 -8.88
N VAL A 157 -6.04 17.99 -8.14
CA VAL A 157 -7.31 18.71 -8.40
C VAL A 157 -7.33 19.46 -9.75
N VAL A 158 -6.17 19.71 -10.36
CA VAL A 158 -6.04 20.43 -11.63
C VAL A 158 -6.07 19.46 -12.82
N CYS A 159 -5.20 18.46 -12.84
CA CYS A 159 -5.07 17.54 -13.97
C CYS A 159 -5.71 16.16 -13.77
N ASN A 160 -6.28 15.88 -12.59
CA ASN A 160 -6.87 14.59 -12.21
C ASN A 160 -5.94 13.37 -12.35
N LYS A 161 -4.62 13.59 -12.45
CA LYS A 161 -3.63 12.50 -12.47
C LYS A 161 -3.56 11.86 -11.09
N SER A 162 -3.54 10.52 -11.04
CA SER A 162 -3.26 9.76 -9.82
C SER A 162 -1.85 10.04 -9.31
N LEU A 163 -1.74 10.39 -8.03
CA LEU A 163 -0.46 10.76 -7.39
C LEU A 163 0.11 9.65 -6.51
N ASP A 164 -0.37 8.41 -6.71
CA ASP A 164 0.19 7.23 -6.06
C ASP A 164 1.64 7.00 -6.51
N GLY A 165 2.58 7.08 -5.56
CA GLY A 165 4.02 6.98 -5.82
C GLY A 165 4.63 8.19 -6.53
N ILE A 166 3.86 9.27 -6.73
CA ILE A 166 4.33 10.50 -7.38
C ILE A 166 4.41 11.61 -6.32
N PRO A 167 5.50 12.37 -6.26
CA PRO A 167 5.62 13.45 -5.29
C PRO A 167 4.56 14.53 -5.55
N PHE A 168 3.95 15.00 -4.46
CA PHE A 168 2.81 15.91 -4.48
C PHE A 168 2.99 16.99 -3.43
N THR A 169 2.14 18.02 -3.51
CA THR A 169 2.08 19.09 -2.52
C THR A 169 0.63 19.48 -2.25
N VAL A 170 0.41 20.23 -1.18
CA VAL A 170 -0.89 20.78 -0.82
C VAL A 170 -0.83 22.30 -0.75
N ASP A 171 -1.92 22.95 -1.14
CA ASP A 171 -2.05 24.39 -1.01
C ASP A 171 -2.57 24.81 0.37
N ALA A 172 -2.71 26.13 0.60
CA ALA A 172 -3.23 26.69 1.84
C ALA A 172 -4.68 26.26 2.18
N SER A 173 -5.42 25.74 1.20
CA SER A 173 -6.77 25.18 1.37
C SER A 173 -6.79 23.66 1.51
N ASN A 174 -5.63 23.02 1.70
CA ASN A 174 -5.46 21.57 1.77
C ASN A 174 -5.91 20.81 0.52
N GLN A 175 -5.91 21.46 -0.66
CA GLN A 175 -6.15 20.78 -1.92
C GLN A 175 -4.85 20.13 -2.42
N ILE A 176 -4.97 18.92 -2.95
CA ILE A 176 -3.83 18.12 -3.41
C ILE A 176 -3.49 18.52 -4.85
N HIS A 177 -2.25 18.93 -5.08
CA HIS A 177 -1.73 19.29 -6.40
C HIS A 177 -0.51 18.43 -6.73
N CYS A 178 -0.35 18.08 -8.00
CA CYS A 178 0.94 17.58 -8.47
C CYS A 178 1.98 18.72 -8.42
N ILE A 179 3.25 18.36 -8.28
CA ILE A 179 4.34 19.36 -8.24
C ILE A 179 4.35 20.22 -9.50
N ASP A 180 4.10 19.61 -10.67
CA ASP A 180 4.10 20.32 -11.95
C ASP A 180 3.05 21.43 -12.00
N ASP A 181 1.79 21.14 -11.65
CA ASP A 181 0.71 22.12 -11.73
C ASP A 181 0.80 23.15 -10.62
N PHE A 182 1.28 22.75 -9.45
CA PHE A 182 1.58 23.68 -8.37
C PHE A 182 2.68 24.67 -8.80
N HIS A 183 3.79 24.19 -9.36
CA HIS A 183 4.86 25.05 -9.87
C HIS A 183 4.39 25.92 -11.03
N LYS A 184 3.61 25.42 -11.99
CA LYS A 184 3.08 26.28 -13.07
C LYS A 184 2.26 27.46 -12.55
N LYS A 185 1.54 27.28 -11.44
CA LYS A 185 0.69 28.31 -10.85
C LYS A 185 1.45 29.28 -9.94
N PHE A 186 2.40 28.77 -9.16
CA PHE A 186 3.04 29.54 -8.08
C PHE A 186 4.53 29.79 -8.27
N ALA A 187 5.18 29.18 -9.28
CA ALA A 187 6.60 29.40 -9.52
C ALA A 187 6.86 30.84 -10.00
N PRO A 188 7.99 31.44 -9.60
CA PRO A 188 8.42 32.74 -10.10
C PRO A 188 8.59 32.67 -11.62
N ARG A 189 8.18 33.74 -12.30
CA ARG A 189 8.29 33.86 -13.75
C ARG A 189 9.55 34.60 -14.13
N CYS A 190 10.19 34.14 -15.18
CA CYS A 190 11.32 34.84 -15.77
C CYS A 190 10.84 36.15 -16.42
N THR A 191 11.54 37.25 -16.14
CA THR A 191 11.14 38.56 -16.66
C THR A 191 11.30 38.65 -18.19
N VAL A 192 12.23 37.88 -18.76
CA VAL A 192 12.55 37.90 -20.20
C VAL A 192 11.59 37.03 -21.00
N CYS A 193 11.48 35.73 -20.69
CA CYS A 193 10.66 34.80 -21.47
C CYS A 193 9.24 34.60 -20.92
N LYS A 194 8.92 35.14 -19.74
CA LYS A 194 7.61 35.00 -19.04
C LYS A 194 7.23 33.58 -18.60
N GLU A 195 8.05 32.59 -18.93
CA GLU A 195 7.89 31.21 -18.48
C GLU A 195 8.24 31.02 -16.99
N PRO A 196 7.58 30.08 -16.29
CA PRO A 196 7.91 29.74 -14.91
C PRO A 196 9.32 29.15 -14.81
N ILE A 197 10.03 29.45 -13.73
CA ILE A 197 11.36 28.92 -13.45
C ILE A 197 11.20 27.64 -12.63
N MET A 198 11.15 26.51 -13.32
CA MET A 198 10.95 25.17 -12.75
C MET A 198 12.28 24.40 -12.66
N PRO A 199 12.41 23.42 -11.74
CA PRO A 199 13.62 22.63 -11.64
C PRO A 199 13.70 21.66 -12.81
N GLU A 200 14.92 21.25 -13.17
CA GLU A 200 15.10 20.21 -14.20
C GLU A 200 14.57 18.86 -13.69
N PRO A 201 14.07 17.99 -14.59
CA PRO A 201 13.59 16.66 -14.20
C PRO A 201 14.66 15.87 -13.43
N GLY A 202 14.39 15.54 -12.17
CA GLY A 202 15.32 14.80 -11.29
C GLY A 202 16.21 15.66 -10.39
N LYS A 203 16.02 16.99 -10.37
CA LYS A 203 16.62 17.88 -9.36
C LYS A 203 15.51 18.43 -8.45
N ASP A 204 15.78 18.47 -7.15
CA ASP A 204 14.85 19.05 -6.17
C ASP A 204 15.00 20.58 -6.06
N GLU A 205 16.11 21.14 -6.54
CA GLU A 205 16.43 22.56 -6.43
C GLU A 205 16.21 23.33 -7.75
N THR A 206 15.58 24.50 -7.63
CA THR A 206 15.40 25.46 -8.72
C THR A 206 16.54 26.48 -8.73
N VAL A 207 17.35 26.48 -9.78
CA VAL A 207 18.37 27.53 -9.97
C VAL A 207 17.74 28.71 -10.69
N ARG A 208 17.73 29.87 -10.04
CA ARG A 208 17.28 31.14 -10.62
C ARG A 208 18.26 32.25 -10.30
N VAL A 209 18.40 33.20 -11.21
CA VAL A 209 19.13 34.44 -10.93
C VAL A 209 18.14 35.49 -10.45
N VAL A 210 18.44 36.14 -9.33
CA VAL A 210 17.68 37.27 -8.80
C VAL A 210 18.52 38.53 -8.95
N ALA A 211 18.01 39.51 -9.69
CA ALA A 211 18.65 40.80 -9.87
C ALA A 211 17.59 41.89 -10.03
N LEU A 212 17.77 43.06 -9.42
CA LEU A 212 16.80 44.17 -9.48
C LEU A 212 15.37 43.74 -9.08
N ASP A 213 15.23 42.94 -8.03
CA ASP A 213 13.97 42.34 -7.56
C ASP A 213 13.21 41.53 -8.64
N ARG A 214 13.90 41.16 -9.72
CA ARG A 214 13.38 40.37 -10.83
C ARG A 214 14.02 38.99 -10.83
N SER A 215 13.25 38.00 -11.25
CA SER A 215 13.71 36.62 -11.42
C SER A 215 14.00 36.32 -12.89
N PHE A 216 15.06 35.55 -13.13
CA PHE A 216 15.52 35.15 -14.46
C PHE A 216 15.94 33.68 -14.46
N HIS A 217 15.69 32.98 -15.57
CA HIS A 217 16.46 31.77 -15.87
C HIS A 217 17.94 32.13 -16.05
N VAL A 218 18.83 31.20 -15.74
CA VAL A 218 20.29 31.36 -15.93
C VAL A 218 20.61 31.80 -17.37
N ASN A 219 19.97 31.16 -18.37
CA ASN A 219 20.15 31.49 -19.79
C ASN A 219 19.44 32.79 -20.24
N CYS A 220 18.51 33.29 -19.43
CA CYS A 220 17.82 34.54 -19.70
C CYS A 220 18.53 35.74 -19.07
N TYR A 221 19.38 35.52 -18.08
CA TYR A 221 20.18 36.58 -17.46
C TYR A 221 21.37 36.95 -18.35
N LYS A 222 21.11 37.81 -19.32
CA LYS A 222 22.09 38.24 -20.33
C LYS A 222 22.02 39.75 -20.56
N CYS A 223 23.15 40.31 -21.00
CA CYS A 223 23.25 41.69 -21.43
C CYS A 223 22.23 41.96 -22.54
N GLU A 224 21.41 43.00 -22.38
CA GLU A 224 20.39 43.36 -23.36
C GLU A 224 21.00 43.82 -24.71
N ASP A 225 22.18 44.43 -24.68
CA ASP A 225 22.81 45.00 -25.89
C ASP A 225 23.60 43.98 -26.71
N CYS A 226 24.28 43.03 -26.05
CA CYS A 226 25.19 42.09 -26.73
C CYS A 226 24.85 40.61 -26.53
N GLY A 227 23.84 40.29 -25.73
CA GLY A 227 23.41 38.92 -25.46
C GLY A 227 24.35 38.09 -24.58
N LEU A 228 25.43 38.67 -24.06
CA LEU A 228 26.37 37.98 -23.17
C LEU A 228 25.66 37.50 -21.90
N VAL A 229 25.69 36.20 -21.62
CA VAL A 229 25.18 35.62 -20.35
C VAL A 229 26.02 36.16 -19.20
N LEU A 230 25.34 36.80 -18.26
CA LEU A 230 25.94 37.42 -17.10
C LEU A 230 26.00 36.41 -15.95
N SER A 231 26.98 36.58 -15.07
CA SER A 231 27.11 35.80 -13.84
C SER A 231 27.90 36.62 -12.83
N SER A 232 27.48 36.57 -11.57
CA SER A 232 28.21 37.20 -10.46
C SER A 232 29.51 36.48 -10.11
N GLU A 233 29.64 35.21 -10.47
CA GLU A 233 30.77 34.36 -10.09
C GLU A 233 31.89 34.36 -11.14
N ALA A 234 31.58 34.68 -12.39
CA ALA A 234 32.55 34.68 -13.48
C ALA A 234 33.19 36.06 -13.67
N GLU A 235 34.53 36.12 -13.57
CA GLU A 235 35.30 37.35 -13.79
C GLU A 235 34.97 37.99 -15.15
N GLY A 236 34.63 39.28 -15.13
CA GLY A 236 34.27 40.05 -16.33
C GLY A 236 32.83 39.84 -16.84
N ARG A 237 32.05 38.92 -16.27
CA ARG A 237 30.63 38.69 -16.62
C ARG A 237 29.64 39.32 -15.63
N GLY A 238 30.12 40.19 -14.76
CA GLY A 238 29.29 40.93 -13.82
C GLY A 238 28.19 41.76 -14.50
N CYS A 239 27.08 41.91 -13.81
CA CYS A 239 25.95 42.73 -14.24
C CYS A 239 26.08 44.15 -13.72
N TYR A 240 25.86 45.11 -14.62
CA TYR A 240 25.89 46.54 -14.35
C TYR A 240 24.53 47.13 -14.73
N PRO A 241 23.61 47.27 -13.77
CA PRO A 241 22.29 47.80 -14.04
C PRO A 241 22.32 49.31 -14.32
N LEU A 242 21.61 49.76 -15.35
CA LEU A 242 21.46 51.18 -15.71
C LEU A 242 20.03 51.45 -16.17
N ASP A 243 19.31 52.38 -15.52
CA ASP A 243 17.92 52.75 -15.82
C ASP A 243 16.96 51.54 -15.99
N GLY A 244 17.16 50.51 -15.17
CA GLY A 244 16.34 49.29 -15.20
C GLY A 244 16.71 48.27 -16.29
N HIS A 245 17.78 48.52 -17.05
CA HIS A 245 18.38 47.60 -18.02
C HIS A 245 19.51 46.78 -17.41
N VAL A 246 19.63 45.53 -17.83
CA VAL A 246 20.67 44.59 -17.40
C VAL A 246 21.78 44.56 -18.46
N LEU A 247 22.96 45.13 -18.13
CA LEU A 247 24.07 45.30 -19.06
C LEU A 247 25.37 44.65 -18.57
N CYS A 248 26.24 44.27 -19.51
CA CYS A 248 27.62 43.90 -19.18
C CYS A 248 28.48 45.16 -18.97
N LYS A 249 29.67 45.00 -18.38
CA LYS A 249 30.62 46.10 -18.11
C LYS A 249 30.84 47.00 -19.33
N SER A 250 31.11 46.41 -20.49
CA SER A 250 31.43 47.14 -21.72
C SER A 250 30.22 47.89 -22.30
N CYS A 251 29.03 47.28 -22.26
CA CYS A 251 27.81 47.91 -22.77
C CYS A 251 27.33 49.02 -21.85
N ASN A 252 27.42 48.82 -20.53
CA ASN A 252 27.15 49.87 -19.56
C ASN A 252 28.07 51.08 -19.74
N ALA A 253 29.39 50.87 -19.85
CA ALA A 253 30.35 51.96 -20.07
C ALA A 253 30.03 52.79 -21.32
N ARG A 254 29.68 52.12 -22.42
CA ARG A 254 29.28 52.77 -23.68
C ARG A 254 27.97 53.57 -23.51
N ARG A 255 26.99 53.03 -22.78
CA ARG A 255 25.70 53.71 -22.56
C ARG A 255 25.85 54.93 -21.64
N VAL A 256 26.63 54.81 -20.57
CA VAL A 256 26.98 55.94 -19.68
C VAL A 256 27.72 57.03 -20.45
N GLN A 257 28.74 56.69 -21.25
CA GLN A 257 29.45 57.68 -22.07
C GLN A 257 28.51 58.41 -23.04
N ALA A 258 27.63 57.69 -23.74
CA ALA A 258 26.68 58.29 -24.66
C ALA A 258 25.67 59.23 -23.97
N LEU A 259 25.26 58.90 -22.72
CA LEU A 259 24.39 59.76 -21.93
C LEU A 259 25.13 61.04 -21.49
N THR A 260 26.36 60.91 -20.98
CA THR A 260 27.17 62.07 -20.56
C THR A 260 27.47 63.02 -21.73
N SER A 261 27.79 62.50 -22.91
CA SER A 261 28.08 63.32 -24.10
C SER A 261 26.88 64.11 -24.60
N LYS A 262 25.65 63.58 -24.45
CA LYS A 262 24.42 64.30 -24.84
C LYS A 262 24.13 65.47 -23.90
N VAL A 263 24.32 65.29 -22.60
CA VAL A 263 24.13 66.35 -21.60
C VAL A 263 25.04 67.56 -21.85
N THR A 264 26.24 67.35 -22.39
CA THR A 264 27.19 68.44 -22.71
C THR A 264 26.88 69.22 -24.00
N THR A 265 26.00 68.71 -24.88
CA THR A 265 25.63 69.38 -26.14
C THR A 265 24.34 70.20 -26.07
N ASP A 266 23.58 70.09 -24.98
CA ASP A 266 22.31 70.79 -24.76
C ASP A 266 22.43 72.00 -23.78
N LEU A 267 23.65 72.45 -23.47
CA LEU A 267 23.96 73.71 -22.78
C LEU A 267 24.57 74.73 -23.75
#